data_AF-A0A4R2GRB4-F1
#
_entry.id   AF-A0A4R2GRB4-F1
#
_cell.length_a   1.000
_cell.length_b   1.000
_cell.length_c   1.000
_cell.angle_alpha   90.00
_cell.angle_beta   90.00
_cell.angle_gamma   90.00
#
_symmetry.space_group_name_H-M   'P 1'
#
loop_
_entity.id
_entity.type
_entity.pdbx_description
1 polymer ?
#
loop_
_entity_poly.entity_id
_entity_poly.type
_entity_poly.pdbx_seq_one_letter_code
_entity_poly.pdbx_strand_id
1 'polypeptide(L)' 'MTPAELKAIRHSLGMSAEAFARLVRVANGRTVRRWEAAEKDIPGPITLIAEGIRDNAAVRAWLGVTFKEPPSDGC' A
#
# COMPACT_ATOMS: atom_id res chain seq x y z
N MET A 1 8.69 -2.21 7.75
CA MET A 1 8.20 -2.31 6.36
C MET A 1 9.13 -3.15 5.48
N THR A 2 8.66 -4.31 5.01
CA THR A 2 9.33 -5.14 4.00
C THR A 2 8.64 -5.03 2.64
N PRO A 3 9.30 -5.42 1.53
CA PRO A 3 8.66 -5.54 0.22
C PRO A 3 7.35 -6.34 0.21
N ALA A 4 7.32 -7.45 0.96
CA ALA A 4 6.14 -8.31 1.07
C ALA A 4 5.01 -7.64 1.86
N GLU A 5 5.33 -6.93 2.95
CA GLU A 5 4.36 -6.15 3.73
C GLU A 5 3.75 -5.01 2.90
N LEU A 6 4.57 -4.26 2.16
CA LEU A 6 4.09 -3.19 1.28
C LEU A 6 3.12 -3.73 0.23
N LYS A 7 3.47 -4.87 -0.37
CA LYS A 7 2.60 -5.58 -1.31
C LYS A 7 1.29 -5.99 -0.64
N ALA A 8 1.34 -6.61 0.54
CA ALA A 8 0.15 -7.02 1.28
C ALA A 8 -0.78 -5.83 1.59
N ILE A 9 -0.22 -4.69 2.04
CA ILE A 9 -0.98 -3.46 2.28
C ILE A 9 -1.66 -3.00 1.00
N ARG A 10 -0.93 -2.88 -0.12
CA ARG A 10 -1.54 -2.48 -1.40
C ARG A 10 -2.70 -3.40 -1.81
N HIS A 11 -2.52 -4.71 -1.65
CA HIS A 11 -3.57 -5.68 -1.97
C HIS A 11 -4.77 -5.59 -1.02
N SER A 12 -4.55 -5.32 0.28
CA SER A 12 -5.62 -5.10 1.24
C SER A 12 -6.46 -3.87 0.93
N LEU A 13 -5.88 -2.86 0.27
CA LEU A 13 -6.61 -1.69 -0.24
C LEU A 13 -7.34 -1.95 -1.56
N GLY A 14 -7.24 -3.17 -2.13
CA GLY A 14 -7.77 -3.49 -3.45
C GLY A 14 -7.11 -2.72 -4.61
N MET A 15 -5.91 -2.17 -4.40
CA MET A 15 -5.27 -1.29 -5.36
C MET A 15 -4.34 -2.01 -6.34
N SER A 16 -4.36 -1.56 -7.60
CA SER A 16 -3.27 -1.85 -8.54
C SER A 16 -2.00 -1.09 -8.14
N ALA A 17 -0.84 -1.52 -8.65
CA ALA A 17 0.41 -0.79 -8.44
C ALA A 17 0.36 0.66 -8.95
N GLU A 18 -0.41 0.91 -10.01
CA GLU A 18 -0.59 2.25 -10.57
C GLU A 18 -1.46 3.15 -9.69
N ALA A 19 -2.52 2.59 -9.10
CA ALA A 19 -3.36 3.30 -8.14
C ALA A 19 -2.56 3.65 -6.88
N PHE A 20 -1.77 2.71 -6.37
CA PHE A 20 -0.90 2.95 -5.23
C PHE A 20 0.17 4.01 -5.53
N ALA A 21 0.77 3.99 -6.72
CA ALA A 21 1.73 5.01 -7.14
C ALA A 21 1.14 6.42 -7.11
N ARG A 22 -0.12 6.58 -7.56
CA ARG A 22 -0.83 7.87 -7.47
C ARG A 22 -1.12 8.27 -6.04
N LEU A 23 -1.55 7.32 -5.19
CA LEU A 23 -1.81 7.58 -3.77
C LEU A 23 -0.58 8.16 -3.07
N VAL A 24 0.60 7.55 -3.30
CA VAL A 24 1.86 7.95 -2.66
C VAL A 24 2.69 8.93 -3.50
N ARG A 25 2.10 9.47 -4.59
CA ARG A 25 2.68 10.52 -5.45
C ARG A 25 4.06 10.18 -6.03
N VAL A 26 4.20 8.97 -6.57
CA VAL A 26 5.41 8.55 -7.31
C VAL A 26 5.13 8.28 -8.77
N ALA A 27 6.22 8.19 -9.55
CA ALA A 27 6.17 8.26 -11.01
C ALA A 27 5.20 7.28 -11.68
N ASN A 28 5.18 6.01 -11.25
CA ASN A 28 4.33 4.97 -11.85
C ASN A 28 4.36 3.69 -11.01
N GLY A 29 3.48 2.76 -11.35
CA GLY A 29 3.40 1.44 -10.73
C GLY A 29 4.58 0.53 -11.02
N ARG A 30 5.44 0.83 -12.02
CA ARG A 30 6.71 0.09 -12.18
C ARG A 30 7.64 0.37 -11.01
N THR A 31 7.70 1.61 -10.54
CA THR A 31 8.47 1.98 -9.34
C THR A 31 7.99 1.19 -8.11
N VAL A 32 6.67 1.08 -7.92
CA VAL A 32 6.07 0.31 -6.82
C VAL A 32 6.42 -1.17 -6.92
N ARG A 33 6.32 -1.79 -8.11
CA ARG A 33 6.66 -3.21 -8.29
C ARG A 33 8.13 -3.50 -7.98
N ARG A 34 9.05 -2.59 -8.32
CA ARG A 34 10.48 -2.74 -8.00
C ARG A 34 10.73 -2.74 -6.48
N TRP A 35 9.99 -1.92 -5.73
CA TRP A 35 10.02 -1.96 -4.27
C TRP A 35 9.50 -3.29 -3.73
N GLU A 36 8.36 -3.75 -4.23
CA GLU A 36 7.73 -5.02 -3.81
C GLU A 36 8.54 -6.26 -4.20
N ALA A 37 9.39 -6.16 -5.21
CA ALA A 37 10.30 -7.22 -5.68
C ALA A 37 11.69 -7.16 -5.04
N ALA A 38 11.94 -6.23 -4.11
CA ALA A 38 13.26 -5.97 -3.53
C ALA A 38 14.36 -5.59 -4.55
N GLU A 39 13.99 -5.16 -5.76
CA GLU A 39 14.91 -4.66 -6.79
C GLU A 39 15.35 -3.21 -6.53
N LYS A 40 14.69 -2.52 -5.59
CA LYS A 40 15.01 -1.18 -5.13
C LYS A 40 14.50 -1.00 -3.70
N ASP A 41 15.27 -0.29 -2.88
CA ASP A 41 14.85 0.06 -1.52
C ASP A 41 13.57 0.88 -1.51
N ILE A 42 12.76 0.64 -0.48
CA ILE A 42 11.55 1.41 -0.18
C ILE A 42 11.99 2.73 0.47
N PRO A 43 11.67 3.91 -0.08
CA PRO A 43 12.03 5.17 0.54
C PRO A 43 11.35 5.32 1.92
N GLY A 44 12.07 5.86 2.91
CA GLY A 44 11.54 6.05 4.27
C GLY A 44 10.18 6.76 4.37
N PRO A 45 9.89 7.83 3.59
CA PRO A 45 8.55 8.41 3.58
C PRO A 45 7.45 7.42 3.17
N ILE A 46 7.76 6.48 2.27
CA ILE A 46 6.82 5.45 1.83
C ILE A 46 6.63 4.39 2.92
N THR A 47 7.68 4.04 3.68
CA THR A 47 7.53 3.12 4.82
C THR A 47 6.62 3.73 5.88
N LEU A 48 6.80 5.02 6.21
CA LEU A 48 5.94 5.75 7.16
C LEU A 48 4.48 5.80 6.69
N ILE A 49 4.23 6.08 5.41
CA ILE A 49 2.86 6.09 4.87
C ILE A 49 2.23 4.69 4.95
N ALA A 50 2.95 3.65 4.56
CA ALA A 50 2.45 2.29 4.58
C ALA A 50 2.18 1.79 6.02
N GLU A 51 3.05 2.11 6.98
CA GLU A 51 2.85 1.83 8.40
C GLU A 51 1.66 2.62 8.96
N GLY A 52 1.51 3.90 8.59
CA GLY A 52 0.35 4.70 8.94
C GLY A 52 -0.97 4.12 8.38
N ILE A 53 -0.97 3.68 7.12
CA ILE A 53 -2.13 3.00 6.52
C ILE A 53 -2.46 1.73 7.29
N ARG A 54 -1.46 0.95 7.72
CA ARG A 54 -1.67 -0.30 8.48
C ARG A 54 -2.20 -0.05 9.89
N ASP A 55 -1.57 0.87 10.61
CA ASP A 55 -1.68 0.95 12.06
C ASP A 55 -2.56 2.12 12.55
N ASN A 56 -2.94 3.06 11.67
CA ASN A 56 -3.62 4.29 12.08
C ASN A 56 -4.87 4.60 11.24
N ALA A 57 -6.04 4.52 11.87
CA ALA A 57 -7.32 4.81 11.23
C ALA A 57 -7.45 6.28 10.75
N ALA A 58 -6.86 7.24 11.45
CA ALA A 58 -6.88 8.63 11.05
C ALA A 58 -6.03 8.87 9.79
N VAL A 59 -4.92 8.14 9.62
CA VAL A 59 -4.13 8.19 8.39
C VAL A 59 -4.92 7.62 7.21
N ARG A 60 -5.61 6.49 7.40
CA ARG A 60 -6.51 5.91 6.39
C ARG A 60 -7.62 6.90 5.99
N ALA A 61 -8.27 7.52 6.98
CA ALA A 61 -9.31 8.52 6.76
C ALA A 61 -8.76 9.76 6.02
N TRP A 62 -7.60 10.28 6.41
CA TRP A 62 -6.94 11.41 5.76
C TRP A 62 -6.57 11.12 4.31
N LEU A 63 -6.11 9.89 4.02
CA LEU A 63 -5.80 9.44 2.67
C LEU A 63 -7.03 9.02 1.85
N GLY A 64 -8.21 8.95 2.46
CA GLY A 64 -9.43 8.50 1.81
C GLY A 64 -9.39 7.03 1.37
N VAL A 65 -8.70 6.17 2.13
CA VAL A 65 -8.57 4.73 1.81
C VAL A 65 -9.19 3.86 2.89
N THR A 66 -9.74 2.72 2.48
CA THR A 66 -10.26 1.68 3.37
C THR A 66 -9.68 0.33 2.98
N PHE A 67 -9.63 -0.60 3.94
CA PHE A 67 -9.33 -1.99 3.60
C PHE A 67 -10.56 -2.63 2.98
N LYS A 68 -10.33 -3.50 1.99
CA LYS A 68 -11.36 -4.39 1.50
C LYS A 68 -11.76 -5.30 2.65
N GLU A 69 -13.07 -5.42 2.90
CA GLU A 69 -13.59 -6.48 3.76
C GLU A 69 -13.08 -7.83 3.24
N PRO A 70 -12.64 -8.75 4.12
CA PRO A 70 -12.42 -10.12 3.68
C PRO A 70 -13.71 -10.62 3.02
N PRO A 71 -13.62 -11.43 1.95
CA PRO A 71 -14.83 -12.02 1.38
C PRO A 71 -15.60 -12.66 2.53
N SER A 72 -16.87 -12.26 2.68
CA SER A 72 -17.78 -12.94 3.60
C SER A 72 -17.80 -14.39 3.15
N ASP A 73 -17.16 -15.28 3.92
CA ASP A 73 -17.32 -16.71 3.75
C ASP A 73 -18.82 -16.98 3.81
N GLY A 74 -19.41 -17.22 2.64
CA GLY A 74 -20.83 -17.53 2.53
C GLY A 74 -21.08 -18.80 3.34
N CYS A 75 -22.09 -18.75 4.20
CA CYS A 75 -22.64 -19.90 4.93
C CYS A 75 -22.71 -21.17 4.07
#